data_AF-A0A0E3P067-F1
#
_entry.id   AF-A0A0E3P067-F1
#
_cell.length_a   1.000
_cell.length_b   1.000
_cell.length_c   1.000
_cell.angle_alpha   90.00
_cell.angle_beta   90.00
_cell.angle_gamma   90.00
#
_symmetry.space_group_name_H-M   'P 1'
#
loop_
_entity.id
_entity.type
_entity.pdbx_description
1 polymer ?
#
loop_
_entity_poly.entity_id
_entity_poly.type
_entity_poly.pdbx_seq_one_letter_code
_entity_poly.pdbx_strand_id
1 'polypeptide(L)' 'MDLKKLLLEENVGGFDLMFRALLGVLGITALAMNLVKSSPLKWITALIAAVGLFTSITRHCSPYHLLGINTAKKR' A
#
# COMPACT_ATOMS: atom_id res chain seq x y z
N MET A 1 1.00 -7.08 24.08
CA MET A 1 1.25 -6.24 22.88
C MET A 1 0.00 -5.41 22.66
N ASP A 2 0.15 -4.08 22.63
CA ASP A 2 -0.98 -3.15 22.59
C ASP A 2 -1.59 -3.12 21.19
N LEU A 3 -2.68 -3.88 20.98
CA LEU A 3 -3.28 -4.13 19.66
C LEU A 3 -3.70 -2.82 18.95
N LYS A 4 -4.00 -1.77 19.73
CA LYS A 4 -4.32 -0.44 19.20
C LYS A 4 -3.11 0.24 18.59
N LYS A 5 -1.93 0.14 19.21
CA LYS A 5 -0.68 0.65 18.63
C LYS A 5 -0.30 -0.10 17.35
N LEU A 6 -0.49 -1.42 17.35
CA LEU A 6 -0.26 -2.28 16.19
C LEU A 6 -1.09 -1.93 14.96
N LEU A 7 -2.26 -1.29 15.11
CA LEU A 7 -3.18 -0.98 14.01
C LEU A 7 -3.26 0.51 13.65
N LEU A 8 -2.95 1.41 14.59
CA LEU A 8 -3.08 2.87 14.38
C LEU A 8 -1.74 3.61 14.30
N GLU A 9 -0.61 2.98 14.63
CA GLU A 9 0.67 3.68 14.63
C GLU A 9 1.18 3.88 13.20
N GLU A 10 1.35 5.14 12.81
CA GLU A 10 1.87 5.53 11.49
C GLU A 10 3.32 5.03 11.34
N ASN A 11 3.52 4.10 10.40
CA ASN A 11 4.83 3.49 10.15
C ASN A 11 5.33 3.70 8.72
N VAL A 12 4.50 4.30 7.87
CA VAL A 12 4.81 4.57 6.46
C VAL A 12 5.20 6.05 6.30
N GLY A 13 6.46 6.31 5.94
CA GLY A 13 6.95 7.66 5.69
C GLY A 13 6.52 8.22 4.34
N GLY A 14 6.60 9.54 4.16
CA GLY A 14 6.08 10.24 2.97
C GLY A 14 6.63 9.74 1.62
N PHE A 15 7.88 9.28 1.56
CA PHE A 15 8.45 8.73 0.33
C PHE A 15 7.85 7.35 -0.03
N ASP A 16 7.76 6.44 0.95
CA ASP A 16 7.13 5.11 0.76
C ASP A 16 5.63 5.25 0.44
N LEU A 17 4.97 6.20 1.10
CA LEU A 17 3.59 6.59 0.84
C LEU A 17 3.38 7.00 -0.61
N MET A 18 4.27 7.86 -1.13
CA MET A 18 4.17 8.38 -2.49
C MET A 18 4.30 7.26 -3.52
N PHE A 19 5.24 6.33 -3.34
CA PHE A 19 5.39 5.18 -4.23
C PHE A 19 4.17 4.25 -4.20
N ARG A 20 3.63 3.94 -3.02
CA ARG A 20 2.43 3.09 -2.89
C ARG A 20 1.19 3.74 -3.47
N ALA A 21 1.02 5.04 -3.25
CA ALA A 21 -0.05 5.81 -3.86
C ALA A 21 0.10 5.84 -5.40
N LEU A 22 1.31 6.08 -5.91
CA LEU A 22 1.57 6.14 -7.35
C LEU A 22 1.29 4.79 -8.02
N LEU A 23 1.84 3.69 -7.50
CA LEU A 23 1.59 2.34 -8.02
C LEU A 23 0.12 1.95 -7.88
N GLY A 24 -0.52 2.34 -6.78
CA GLY A 24 -1.94 2.16 -6.55
C GLY A 24 -2.81 2.82 -7.62
N VAL A 25 -2.60 4.12 -7.84
CA VAL A 25 -3.33 4.93 -8.82
C VAL A 25 -3.06 4.42 -10.24
N LEU A 26 -1.81 4.16 -10.61
CA LEU A 26 -1.45 3.64 -11.93
C LEU A 26 -2.08 2.26 -12.18
N GLY A 27 -2.03 1.37 -11.20
CA GLY A 27 -2.63 0.04 -11.28
C GLY A 27 -4.15 0.09 -11.47
N ILE A 28 -4.86 0.93 -10.69
CA ILE A 28 -6.30 1.10 -10.84
C ILE A 28 -6.68 1.77 -12.15
N THR A 29 -5.90 2.76 -12.61
CA THR A 29 -6.13 3.42 -13.89
C THR A 29 -5.95 2.44 -15.06
N ALA A 30 -4.89 1.62 -15.01
CA ALA A 30 -4.64 0.59 -16.02
C ALA A 30 -5.75 -0.48 -16.06
N LEU A 31 -6.33 -0.84 -14.91
CA LEU A 31 -7.49 -1.73 -14.83
C LEU A 31 -8.76 -1.08 -15.36
N ALA A 32 -9.03 0.16 -14.97
CA ALA A 32 -10.22 0.91 -15.40
C ALA A 32 -10.25 1.14 -16.92
N MET A 33 -9.09 1.41 -17.51
CA MET A 33 -8.92 1.55 -18.95
C MET A 33 -8.77 0.19 -19.67
N ASN A 34 -8.86 -0.94 -18.95
CA ASN A 34 -8.75 -2.30 -19.48
C ASN A 34 -7.42 -2.56 -20.24
N LEU A 35 -6.32 -1.90 -19.84
CA LEU A 35 -4.98 -2.10 -20.42
C LEU A 35 -4.42 -3.49 -20.08
N VAL A 36 -4.80 -4.06 -18.94
CA VAL A 36 -4.35 -5.39 -18.50
C VAL A 36 -5.26 -6.44 -19.15
N LYS A 37 -4.83 -7.06 -20.25
CA LYS A 37 -5.70 -7.99 -21.01
C LYS A 37 -5.79 -9.41 -20.42
N SER A 38 -4.74 -9.88 -19.78
CA SER A 38 -4.67 -11.24 -19.23
C SER A 38 -5.46 -11.36 -17.93
N SER A 39 -6.36 -12.35 -17.85
CA SER A 39 -7.23 -12.60 -16.70
C SER A 39 -6.48 -12.77 -15.37
N PRO A 40 -5.44 -13.62 -15.25
CA PRO A 40 -4.68 -13.73 -14.00
C PRO A 40 -3.93 -12.44 -13.64
N LEU A 41 -3.40 -11.72 -14.63
CA LEU A 41 -2.71 -10.45 -14.40
C LEU A 41 -3.66 -9.36 -13.89
N LYS A 42 -4.92 -9.33 -14.36
CA LYS A 42 -5.94 -8.39 -13.84
C LYS A 42 -6.11 -8.51 -12.33
N TRP A 43 -6.24 -9.73 -11.82
CA TRP A 43 -6.41 -9.99 -10.39
C TRP A 43 -5.18 -9.59 -9.58
N ILE A 44 -3.97 -9.89 -10.09
CA ILE A 44 -2.72 -9.49 -9.44
C ILE A 44 -2.60 -7.96 -9.41
N THR A 45 -2.85 -7.28 -10.54
CA THR A 45 -2.82 -5.82 -10.60
C THR A 45 -3.87 -5.22 -9.68
N ALA A 46 -5.07 -5.82 -9.58
CA ALA A 46 -6.14 -5.34 -8.71
C ALA A 46 -5.74 -5.46 -7.24
N LEU A 47 -5.13 -6.58 -6.84
CA LEU A 47 -4.63 -6.78 -5.49
C LEU A 47 -3.55 -5.75 -5.14
N ILE A 48 -2.56 -5.56 -6.01
CA ILE A 48 -1.48 -4.59 -5.81
C ILE A 48 -2.05 -3.17 -5.72
N ALA A 49 -2.97 -2.81 -6.60
CA ALA A 49 -3.58 -1.49 -6.60
C ALA A 49 -4.40 -1.22 -5.33
N ALA A 50 -5.23 -2.19 -4.93
CA ALA A 50 -6.05 -2.09 -3.72
C ALA A 50 -5.19 -1.99 -2.46
N VAL A 51 -4.20 -2.86 -2.31
CA VAL A 51 -3.29 -2.84 -1.15
C VAL A 51 -2.46 -1.56 -1.14
N GLY A 52 -1.92 -1.13 -2.27
CA GLY A 52 -1.13 0.09 -2.41
C GLY A 52 -1.92 1.35 -2.01
N LEU A 53 -3.16 1.49 -2.48
CA LEU A 53 -4.03 2.60 -2.09
C LEU A 53 -4.51 2.51 -0.65
N PHE A 54 -4.92 1.33 -0.20
CA PHE A 54 -5.39 1.16 1.18
C PHE A 54 -4.30 1.57 2.17
N THR A 55 -3.07 1.09 1.94
CA THR A 55 -1.93 1.37 2.82
C THR A 55 -1.39 2.79 2.70
N SER A 56 -1.60 3.48 1.57
CA SER A 56 -1.31 4.91 1.46
C SER A 56 -2.36 5.78 2.14
N ILE A 57 -3.64 5.38 2.16
CA ILE A 57 -4.70 6.11 2.87
C ILE A 57 -4.56 5.94 4.38
N THR A 58 -4.37 4.70 4.85
CA THR A 58 -4.26 4.42 6.29
C THR A 58 -2.90 4.84 6.87
N ARG A 59 -1.91 5.11 6.02
CA ARG A 59 -0.50 5.39 6.39
C ARG A 59 0.09 4.32 7.32
N HIS A 60 -0.51 3.13 7.26
CA HIS A 60 -0.25 2.02 8.15
C HIS A 60 -0.09 0.75 7.34
N CYS A 61 1.02 0.07 7.58
CA CYS A 61 1.35 -1.22 6.97
C CYS A 61 1.60 -2.22 8.09
N SER A 62 0.62 -3.05 8.42
CA SER A 62 0.74 -4.06 9.48
C SER A 62 1.91 -5.03 9.26
N PRO A 63 2.25 -5.46 8.01
CA PRO A 63 3.48 -6.21 7.76
C PRO A 63 4.75 -5.46 8.16
N TYR A 64 4.84 -4.14 7.92
CA TYR A 64 6.00 -3.35 8.31
C TYR A 64 6.14 -3.25 9.83
N HIS A 65 5.02 -3.14 10.56
CA HIS A 65 5.04 -3.16 12.01
C HIS A 65 5.51 -4.51 12.56
N LEU A 66 5.06 -5.63 11.97
CA LEU A 66 5.50 -6.96 12.35
C LEU A 66 7.00 -7.18 12.10
N LEU A 67 7.53 -6.57 11.05
CA LEU A 67 8.95 -6.59 10.69
C LEU A 67 9.80 -5.53 11.43
N GLY A 68 9.17 -4.68 12.27
CA GLY A 68 9.86 -3.60 12.98
C GLY A 68 10.34 -2.45 12.08
N ILE A 69 9.83 -2.36 10.84
CA ILE A 69 10.18 -1.32 9.87
C ILE A 69 9.27 -0.12 10.11
N ASN A 70 9.88 1.04 10.37
CA ASN A 70 9.18 2.32 10.43
C ASN A 70 9.91 3.31 9.52
N THR A 71 9.32 3.58 8.35
CA THR A 71 9.82 4.57 7.39
C THR A 71 9.32 5.98 7.70
N ALA A 72 8.33 6.13 8.58
CA ALA A 72 7.86 7.42 9.08
C ALA A 72 8.78 8.01 10.15
N LYS A 73 9.53 7.16 10.85
CA LYS A 73 10.53 7.58 11.84
C LYS A 73 11.70 8.24 11.11
N LYS A 74 11.70 9.57 11.09
CA LYS A 74 12.85 10.37 10.66
C LYS A 74 14.05 9.95 11.52
N ARG A 75 15.15 9.58 10.85
CA ARG A 75 16.44 9.31 11.51
C ARG A 75 16.91 10.57 12.23
#